data_AF-A0A3G1A9A9-F1
#
_entry.id   AF-A0A3G1A9A9-F1
#
_cell.length_a   1.000
_cell.length_b   1.000
_cell.length_c   1.000
_cell.angle_alpha   90.00
_cell.angle_beta   90.00
_cell.angle_gamma   90.00
#
_symmetry.space_group_name_H-M   'P 1'
#
loop_
_entity.id
_entity.type
_entity.pdbx_description
1 polymer ?
#
loop_
_entity_poly.entity_id
_entity_poly.type
_entity_poly.pdbx_seq_one_letter_code
_entity_poly.pdbx_strand_id
1 'polypeptide(L)'
;MGRATPSVREKYLQLLNELEAEFVELLRRERREAYIYVKKAWGEELGAVTNYPNPYLLGSLLLVSVLDLEWRLRELERRLRDLEDEVERISSG
;
A
#
# COMPACT_ATOMS: atom_id res chain seq x y z
N MET A 1 21.30 -28.29 -15.52
CA MET A 1 20.34 -28.08 -14.42
C MET A 1 19.60 -26.78 -14.70
N GLY A 2 18.33 -26.84 -15.12
CA GLY A 2 17.55 -25.64 -15.43
C GLY A 2 17.37 -24.80 -14.16
N ARG A 3 17.70 -23.52 -14.21
CA ARG A 3 17.45 -22.60 -13.09
C ARG A 3 15.94 -22.59 -12.85
N ALA A 4 15.50 -23.06 -11.69
CA ALA A 4 14.12 -22.92 -11.27
C ALA A 4 13.78 -21.41 -11.31
N THR A 5 12.73 -21.04 -12.04
CA THR A 5 12.28 -19.65 -12.05
C THR A 5 11.68 -19.36 -10.67
N PRO A 6 12.17 -18.36 -9.92
CA PRO A 6 11.64 -18.06 -8.61
C PRO A 6 10.15 -17.72 -8.71
N SER A 7 9.36 -18.22 -7.77
CA SER A 7 7.95 -17.87 -7.62
C SER A 7 7.79 -16.36 -7.38
N VAL A 8 6.61 -15.82 -7.68
CA VAL A 8 6.31 -14.39 -7.40
C VAL A 8 6.50 -14.06 -5.92
N ARG A 9 6.19 -15.00 -5.00
CA ARG A 9 6.42 -14.83 -3.56
C ARG A 9 7.90 -14.68 -3.24
N GLU A 10 8.77 -15.51 -3.80
CA GLU A 10 10.22 -15.43 -3.57
C GLU A 10 10.78 -14.11 -4.12
N LYS A 11 10.36 -13.71 -5.33
CA LYS A 11 10.74 -12.41 -5.90
C LYS A 11 10.27 -11.24 -5.05
N TYR A 12 9.04 -11.30 -4.54
CA TYR A 12 8.49 -10.28 -3.65
C TYR A 12 9.33 -10.14 -2.37
N LEU A 13 9.62 -11.25 -1.70
CA LEU A 13 10.43 -11.24 -0.47
C LEU A 13 11.85 -10.74 -0.73
N GLN A 14 12.45 -11.12 -1.86
CA GLN A 14 13.76 -10.62 -2.26
C GLN A 14 13.74 -9.10 -2.45
N LEU A 15 12.80 -8.59 -3.24
CA LEU A 15 12.67 -7.15 -3.51
C LEU A 15 12.39 -6.35 -2.23
N LEU A 16 11.59 -6.89 -1.31
CA LEU A 16 11.36 -6.24 -0.01
C LEU A 16 12.62 -6.18 0.84
N ASN A 17 13.40 -7.27 0.91
CA ASN A 17 14.62 -7.30 1.69
C ASN A 17 15.66 -6.30 1.14
N GLU A 18 15.80 -6.23 -0.19
CA GLU A 18 16.65 -5.25 -0.87
C GLU A 18 16.17 -3.82 -0.56
N LEU A 19 14.87 -3.55 -0.71
CA LEU A 19 14.28 -2.24 -0.42
C LEU A 19 14.46 -1.83 1.06
N GLU A 20 14.30 -2.77 1.99
CA GLU A 20 14.46 -2.54 3.42
C GLU A 20 15.91 -2.20 3.77
N ALA A 21 16.85 -3.01 3.30
CA ALA A 21 18.26 -2.84 3.60
C ALA A 21 18.87 -1.60 2.94
N GLU A 22 18.49 -1.29 1.70
CA GLU A 22 19.17 -0.28 0.90
C GLU A 22 18.48 1.09 0.94
N PHE A 23 17.17 1.14 1.15
CA PHE A 23 16.40 2.38 1.04
C PHE A 23 15.67 2.76 2.32
N VAL A 24 14.88 1.84 2.90
CA VAL A 24 14.00 2.17 4.04
C VAL A 24 14.81 2.62 5.25
N GLU A 25 15.95 1.99 5.53
CA GLU A 25 16.81 2.38 6.65
C GLU A 25 17.33 3.82 6.55
N LEU A 26 17.47 4.36 5.34
CA LEU A 26 17.92 5.74 5.09
C LEU A 26 16.82 6.78 5.31
N LEU A 27 15.56 6.35 5.44
CA LEU A 27 14.42 7.25 5.60
C LEU A 27 14.29 7.79 7.03
N ARG A 28 13.63 8.95 7.15
CA ARG A 28 13.20 9.49 8.45
C ARG A 28 12.21 8.54 9.11
N ARG A 29 12.12 8.60 10.45
CA ARG A 29 11.28 7.71 11.26
C ARG A 29 9.83 7.65 10.77
N GLU A 30 9.22 8.79 10.50
CA GLU A 30 7.82 8.88 10.09
C GLU A 30 7.58 8.18 8.73
N ARG A 31 8.59 8.22 7.86
CA ARG A 31 8.53 7.55 6.55
C ARG A 31 8.77 6.05 6.65
N ARG A 32 9.60 5.60 7.60
CA ARG A 32 9.74 4.18 7.93
C ARG A 32 8.45 3.59 8.49
N GLU A 33 7.78 4.33 9.37
CA GLU A 33 6.47 3.93 9.89
C GLU A 33 5.43 3.87 8.77
N ALA A 34 5.40 4.85 7.86
CA ALA A 34 4.54 4.83 6.67
C ALA A 34 4.78 3.60 5.78
N TYR A 35 6.05 3.21 5.58
CA TYR A 35 6.41 2.03 4.79
C TYR A 35 5.81 0.73 5.35
N ILE A 36 5.71 0.57 6.68
CA ILE A 36 5.12 -0.63 7.30
C ILE A 36 3.66 -0.82 6.83
N TYR A 37 2.89 0.26 6.73
CA TYR A 37 1.51 0.21 6.26
C TYR A 37 1.42 -0.19 4.78
N VAL A 38 2.30 0.36 3.95
CA VAL A 38 2.37 0.04 2.52
C VAL A 38 2.79 -1.41 2.30
N LYS A 39 3.83 -1.88 3.00
CA LYS A 39 4.28 -3.29 2.97
C LYS A 39 3.15 -4.25 3.35
N LYS A 40 2.36 -3.90 4.37
CA LYS A 40 1.20 -4.70 4.78
C LYS A 40 0.18 -4.81 3.65
N ALA A 41 -0.22 -3.67 3.05
CA ALA A 41 -1.17 -3.64 1.94
C ALA A 41 -0.67 -4.48 0.75
N TRP A 42 0.63 -4.40 0.43
CA TRP A 42 1.23 -5.24 -0.62
C TRP A 42 1.16 -6.74 -0.33
N GLY A 43 1.32 -7.12 0.94
CA GLY A 43 1.23 -8.53 1.36
C GLY A 43 -0.17 -9.12 1.20
N GLU A 44 -1.21 -8.31 1.41
CA GLU A 44 -2.62 -8.69 1.22
C GLU A 44 -2.93 -9.02 -0.25
N GLU A 45 -2.30 -8.30 -1.18
CA GLU A 45 -2.45 -8.51 -2.63
C GLU A 45 -1.61 -9.66 -3.20
N LEU A 46 -0.67 -10.22 -2.42
CA LEU A 46 0.30 -11.20 -2.92
C LEU A 46 -0.36 -12.44 -3.51
N GLY A 47 -1.52 -12.85 -2.96
CA GLY A 47 -2.32 -13.96 -3.47
C GLY A 47 -2.91 -13.68 -4.86
N ALA A 48 -3.39 -12.46 -5.07
CA ALA A 48 -4.00 -12.01 -6.32
C ALA A 48 -2.96 -11.84 -7.45
N VAL A 49 -1.72 -11.48 -7.11
CA VAL A 49 -0.65 -11.24 -8.09
C VAL A 49 0.28 -12.43 -8.31
N THR A 50 -0.07 -13.63 -7.83
CA THR A 50 0.77 -14.85 -7.90
C THR A 50 1.25 -15.23 -9.31
N ASN A 51 0.52 -14.84 -10.36
CA ASN A 51 0.87 -15.09 -11.76
C ASN A 51 1.30 -13.83 -12.52
N TYR A 52 1.60 -12.73 -11.81
CA TYR A 52 1.94 -11.46 -12.44
C TYR A 52 3.31 -11.56 -13.15
N PRO A 53 3.36 -11.42 -14.49
CA PRO A 53 4.58 -11.68 -15.26
C PRO A 53 5.52 -10.46 -15.32
N ASN A 54 5.06 -9.28 -14.89
CA ASN A 54 5.79 -8.02 -15.05
C ASN A 54 6.90 -7.87 -13.99
N PRO A 55 8.13 -7.49 -14.39
CA PRO A 55 9.25 -7.27 -13.48
C PRO A 55 9.02 -6.13 -12.48
N TYR A 56 8.13 -5.17 -12.76
CA TYR A 56 7.83 -4.02 -11.90
C TYR A 56 6.75 -4.35 -10.85
N LEU A 57 6.92 -5.44 -10.11
CA LEU A 57 5.96 -5.92 -9.11
C LEU A 57 5.69 -4.86 -8.03
N LEU A 58 6.72 -4.37 -7.34
CA LEU A 58 6.56 -3.37 -6.28
C LEU A 58 6.00 -2.04 -6.81
N GLY A 59 6.36 -1.63 -8.04
CA GLY A 59 5.79 -0.44 -8.66
C GLY A 59 4.29 -0.58 -8.93
N SER A 60 3.85 -1.76 -9.36
CA SER A 60 2.44 -2.06 -9.60
C SER A 60 1.65 -2.10 -8.29
N LEU A 61 2.22 -2.73 -7.26
CA LEU A 61 1.64 -2.75 -5.91
C LEU A 61 1.58 -1.35 -5.28
N LEU A 62 2.58 -0.51 -5.53
CA LEU A 62 2.57 0.89 -5.11
C LEU A 62 1.40 1.66 -5.74
N LEU A 63 1.16 1.50 -7.05
CA LEU A 63 0.02 2.15 -7.72
C LEU A 63 -1.30 1.73 -7.08
N VAL A 64 -1.48 0.44 -6.79
CA VAL A 64 -2.68 -0.07 -6.09
C VAL A 64 -2.82 0.57 -4.72
N SER A 65 -1.73 0.65 -3.93
CA SER A 65 -1.76 1.32 -2.63
C SER A 65 -2.12 2.80 -2.71
N VAL A 66 -1.65 3.51 -3.74
CA VAL A 66 -1.99 4.92 -3.95
C VAL A 66 -3.48 5.09 -4.30
N LEU A 67 -4.03 4.23 -5.14
CA LEU A 67 -5.46 4.26 -5.48
C LEU A 67 -6.35 3.93 -4.27
N ASP A 68 -5.97 2.95 -3.44
CA ASP A 68 -6.67 2.64 -2.19
C ASP A 68 -6.63 3.84 -1.22
N LEU A 69 -5.48 4.49 -1.08
CA LEU A 69 -5.34 5.70 -0.26
C LEU A 69 -6.23 6.84 -0.77
N GLU A 70 -6.28 7.09 -2.07
CA GLU A 70 -7.15 8.10 -2.66
C GLU A 70 -8.63 7.78 -2.39
N TRP A 71 -9.04 6.53 -2.57
CA TRP A 71 -10.41 6.09 -2.31
C TRP A 71 -10.80 6.29 -0.84
N ARG A 72 -9.96 5.85 0.10
CA ARG A 72 -10.19 6.03 1.55
C ARG A 72 -10.25 7.50 1.95
N LEU A 73 -9.44 8.36 1.32
CA LEU A 73 -9.48 9.80 1.58
C LEU A 73 -10.83 10.39 1.15
N ARG A 74 -11.31 10.07 -0.06
CA ARG A 74 -12.62 10.51 -0.54
C ARG A 74 -13.77 10.02 0.35
N GLU A 75 -13.68 8.78 0.83
CA GLU A 75 -14.63 8.20 1.78
C GLU A 75 -14.65 8.98 3.10
N LEU A 76 -13.47 9.32 3.65
CA LEU A 76 -13.34 10.11 4.87
C LEU A 76 -13.87 11.54 4.70
N GLU A 77 -13.54 12.22 3.60
CA GLU A 77 -14.06 13.54 3.29
C GLU A 77 -15.58 13.56 3.18
N ARG A 78 -16.17 12.51 2.58
CA ARG A 78 -17.63 12.36 2.51
C ARG A 78 -18.24 12.23 3.90
N ARG A 79 -17.71 11.33 4.73
CA ARG A 79 -18.19 11.12 6.10
C ARG A 79 -18.03 12.38 6.97
N LEU A 80 -16.97 13.15 6.77
CA LEU A 80 -16.74 14.39 7.50
C LEU A 80 -17.81 15.43 7.12
N ARG A 81 -18.09 15.61 5.83
CA ARG A 81 -19.18 16.49 5.37
C ARG A 81 -20.55 16.08 5.92
N ASP A 82 -20.86 14.78 5.90
CA ASP A 82 -22.11 14.26 6.44
C ASP A 82 -22.26 14.59 7.94
N LEU A 83 -21.16 14.50 8.71
CA LEU A 83 -21.13 14.85 10.13
C LEU A 83 -21.22 16.37 10.37
N GLU A 84 -20.55 17.18 9.56
CA GLU A 84 -20.63 18.65 9.62
C GLU A 84 -22.07 19.12 9.37
N ASP A 85 -22.74 18.58 8.35
CA ASP A 85 -24.15 18.86 8.05
C ASP A 85 -25.09 18.47 9.20
N GLU A 86 -24.84 17.33 9.85
CA GLU A 86 -25.63 16.87 10.99
C GLU A 86 -25.46 17.80 12.21
N VAL A 87 -24.22 18.21 12.50
CA VAL A 87 -23.91 19.15 13.59
C VAL A 87 -24.55 20.51 13.34
N GLU A 88 -24.53 21.02 12.10
CA GLU A 88 -25.16 22.30 11.75
C GLU A 88 -26.69 22.24 11.93
N ARG A 89 -27.33 21.13 11.52
CA ARG A 89 -28.77 20.92 11.72
C ARG A 89 -29.14 20.90 13.20
N ILE A 90 -28.34 20.24 14.04
CA ILE A 90 -28.57 20.17 15.49
C ILE A 90 -28.33 21.52 16.16
N SER A 91 -27.32 22.28 15.70
CA SER A 91 -26.96 23.56 16.32
C SER A 91 -27.88 24.72 15.90
N SER A 92 -28.59 24.58 14.78
CA SER A 92 -29.48 25.61 14.21
C SER A 92 -30.97 25.39 14.53
N GLY A 93 -31.32 24.29 15.19
CA GLY A 93 -32.67 23.93 15.62
C GLY A 93 -32.87 24.07 17.11
#